data_AF-A0A2Z6RB26-F1
#
_entry.id   AF-A0A2Z6RB26-F1
#
_cell.length_a   1.000
_cell.length_b   1.000
_cell.length_c   1.000
_cell.angle_alpha   90.00
_cell.angle_beta   90.00
_cell.angle_gamma   90.00
#
_symmetry.space_group_name_H-M   'P 1'
#
loop_
_entity.id
_entity.type
_entity.pdbx_description
1 polymer ?
#
loop_
_entity_poly.entity_id
_entity_poly.type
_entity_poly.pdbx_seq_one_letter_code
_entity_poly.pdbx_strand_id
1 'polypeptide(L)'
;MHVSGQSAYNPVEHSMSTLSQKLVGIILPIDKFGSYLNSQSQIIDSELAIKNFRHTGKLLCILWKRDLIFRKPVTVQYTDQKRSPFDDIIFPGSVKESDNESDIP
;
A
#
# COMPACT_ATOMS: atom_id res chain seq x y z
N MET A 1 -37.61 -14.08 6.85
CA MET A 1 -36.39 -13.99 7.69
C MET A 1 -35.48 -12.92 7.08
N HIS A 2 -35.48 -11.71 7.63
CA HIS A 2 -34.47 -10.69 7.31
C HIS A 2 -33.40 -10.80 8.39
N VAL A 3 -32.17 -11.14 8.01
CA VAL A 3 -31.05 -11.23 8.95
C VAL A 3 -30.50 -9.82 9.16
N SER A 4 -30.88 -9.21 10.27
CA SER A 4 -30.25 -8.00 10.81
C SER A 4 -28.81 -8.35 11.18
N GLY A 5 -27.85 -8.02 10.31
CA GLY A 5 -26.44 -8.33 10.57
C GLY A 5 -25.50 -8.28 9.37
N GLN A 6 -25.94 -7.84 8.19
CA GLN A 6 -24.97 -7.49 7.15
C GLN A 6 -24.34 -6.15 7.53
N SER A 7 -23.15 -6.18 8.15
CA SER A 7 -22.25 -5.03 8.05
C SER A 7 -22.19 -4.66 6.57
N ALA A 8 -22.47 -3.40 6.25
CA ALA A 8 -22.59 -2.93 4.88
C ALA A 8 -21.45 -3.51 4.02
N TYR A 9 -21.78 -4.25 2.96
CA TYR A 9 -20.80 -4.83 2.05
C TYR A 9 -19.91 -3.70 1.52
N ASN A 10 -18.66 -3.63 1.99
CA ASN A 10 -17.68 -2.66 1.53
C ASN A 10 -16.83 -3.32 0.43
N PRO A 11 -17.04 -2.96 -0.86
CA PRO A 11 -16.31 -3.56 -1.97
C PRO A 11 -14.80 -3.31 -1.88
N VAL A 12 -14.38 -2.20 -1.25
CA VAL A 12 -12.97 -1.84 -1.09
C VAL A 12 -12.28 -2.79 -0.11
N GLU A 13 -12.87 -2.97 1.07
CA GLU A 13 -12.33 -3.87 2.10
C GLU A 13 -12.24 -5.31 1.61
N HIS A 14 -13.28 -5.79 0.91
CA HIS A 14 -13.29 -7.12 0.32
C HIS A 14 -12.19 -7.30 -0.76
N SER A 15 -11.97 -6.27 -1.59
CA SER A 15 -10.89 -6.27 -2.58
C SER A 15 -9.51 -6.32 -1.93
N MET A 16 -9.29 -5.45 -0.93
CA MET A 16 -8.03 -5.36 -0.21
C MET A 16 -7.71 -6.65 0.55
N SER A 17 -8.74 -7.30 1.13
CA SER A 17 -8.59 -8.59 1.81
C SER A 17 -8.16 -9.70 0.85
N THR A 18 -8.73 -9.73 -0.35
CA THR A 18 -8.36 -10.71 -1.37
C THR A 18 -6.91 -10.51 -1.85
N LEU A 19 -6.48 -9.26 -2.04
CA LEU A 19 -5.10 -8.95 -2.44
C LEU A 19 -4.10 -9.26 -1.32
N SER A 20 -4.41 -8.86 -0.08
CA SER A 20 -3.51 -9.08 1.06
C SER A 20 -3.32 -10.57 1.34
N GLN A 21 -4.39 -11.37 1.25
CA GLN A 21 -4.31 -12.82 1.44
C GLN A 21 -3.37 -13.49 0.42
N LYS A 22 -3.35 -13.03 -0.83
CA LYS A 22 -2.46 -13.56 -1.87
C LYS A 22 -1.00 -13.16 -1.71
N LEU A 23 -0.75 -12.09 -0.96
CA LEU A 23 0.60 -11.65 -0.60
C LEU A 23 1.15 -12.35 0.65
N VAL A 24 0.31 -13.07 1.40
CA VAL A 24 0.74 -13.78 2.60
C VAL A 24 1.85 -14.77 2.24
N GLY A 25 2.97 -14.68 2.94
CA GLY A 25 4.13 -15.56 2.75
C GLY A 25 5.01 -15.21 1.55
N ILE A 26 4.68 -14.17 0.77
CA ILE A 26 5.58 -13.69 -0.28
C ILE A 26 6.71 -12.87 0.36
N ILE A 27 7.94 -13.37 0.23
CA ILE A 27 9.14 -12.62 0.58
C ILE A 27 9.63 -11.91 -0.68
N LEU A 28 9.64 -10.58 -0.64
CA LEU A 28 10.21 -9.79 -1.71
C LEU A 28 11.71 -9.59 -1.49
N PRO A 29 12.54 -9.65 -2.55
CA PRO A 29 13.97 -9.41 -2.42
C PRO A 29 14.21 -7.95 -2.01
N ILE A 30 15.05 -7.75 -1.00
CA ILE A 30 15.42 -6.42 -0.49
C ILE A 30 16.78 -5.97 -1.00
N ASP A 31 17.61 -6.87 -1.51
CA ASP A 31 19.03 -6.66 -1.80
C ASP A 31 19.38 -7.02 -3.25
N LYS A 32 18.43 -6.88 -4.19
CA LYS A 32 18.58 -7.29 -5.58
C LYS A 32 19.87 -6.76 -6.24
N PHE A 33 20.29 -5.55 -5.87
CA PHE A 33 21.49 -4.89 -6.39
C PHE A 33 22.67 -4.88 -5.42
N GLY A 34 22.55 -5.57 -4.28
CA GLY A 34 23.54 -5.61 -3.21
C GLY A 34 22.95 -5.22 -1.85
N SER A 35 23.70 -5.54 -0.80
CA SER A 35 23.35 -5.15 0.57
C SER A 35 23.59 -3.66 0.77
N TYR A 36 22.56 -2.98 1.28
CA TYR A 36 22.58 -1.57 1.66
C TYR A 36 22.52 -1.38 3.18
N LEU A 37 22.52 -2.51 3.92
CA LEU A 37 22.39 -2.56 5.37
C LEU A 37 23.73 -2.97 6.01
N ASN A 38 24.04 -2.37 7.16
CA ASN A 38 25.11 -2.86 8.03
C ASN A 38 24.64 -4.03 8.90
N SER A 39 25.54 -4.57 9.74
CA SER A 39 25.24 -5.66 10.67
C SER A 39 24.19 -5.31 11.75
N GLN A 40 23.86 -4.02 11.91
CA GLN A 40 22.81 -3.52 12.81
C GLN A 40 21.52 -3.17 12.05
N SER A 41 21.41 -3.57 10.77
CA SER A 41 20.27 -3.27 9.88
C SER A 41 20.03 -1.78 9.64
N GLN A 42 21.06 -0.94 9.77
CA GLN A 42 21.00 0.48 9.42
C GLN A 42 21.40 0.69 7.96
N ILE A 43 20.75 1.65 7.30
CA ILE A 43 21.04 2.02 5.92
C ILE A 43 22.41 2.70 5.86
N ILE A 44 23.35 2.09 5.15
CA ILE A 44 24.69 2.65 4.88
C ILE A 44 24.83 3.19 3.46
N ASP A 45 23.96 2.76 2.54
CA ASP A 45 23.90 3.24 1.17
C ASP A 45 22.46 3.56 0.78
N SER A 46 22.11 4.85 0.86
CA SER A 46 20.77 5.35 0.57
C SER A 46 20.41 5.22 -0.91
N GLU A 47 21.36 5.36 -1.83
CA GLU A 47 21.09 5.25 -3.27
C GLU A 47 20.74 3.80 -3.62
N LEU A 48 21.52 2.86 -3.08
CA LEU A 48 21.27 1.43 -3.26
C LEU A 48 19.96 1.00 -2.59
N ALA A 49 19.65 1.55 -1.42
CA ALA A 49 18.37 1.32 -0.74
C ALA A 49 17.17 1.75 -1.62
N ILE A 50 17.22 2.96 -2.19
CA ILE A 50 16.18 3.48 -3.09
C ILE A 50 16.04 2.59 -4.32
N LYS A 51 17.16 2.19 -4.93
CA LYS A 51 17.17 1.35 -6.13
C LYS A 51 16.57 -0.03 -5.87
N ASN A 52 16.91 -0.65 -4.74
CA ASN A 52 16.33 -1.91 -4.30
C ASN A 52 14.83 -1.78 -4.02
N PHE A 53 14.42 -0.77 -3.24
CA PHE A 53 13.02 -0.52 -2.91
C PHE A 53 12.16 -0.31 -4.17
N ARG A 54 12.65 0.48 -5.14
CA ARG A 54 11.99 0.66 -6.43
C ARG A 54 11.82 -0.66 -7.18
N HIS A 55 12.82 -1.53 -7.17
CA HIS A 55 12.71 -2.84 -7.81
C HIS A 55 11.67 -3.73 -7.13
N THR A 56 11.70 -3.78 -5.79
CA THR A 56 10.72 -4.50 -4.97
C THR A 56 9.29 -4.00 -5.23
N GLY A 57 9.07 -2.69 -5.27
CA GLY A 57 7.77 -2.10 -5.59
C GLY A 57 7.28 -2.46 -7.00
N LYS A 58 8.18 -2.51 -7.99
CA LYS A 58 7.83 -2.99 -9.34
C LYS A 58 7.48 -4.48 -9.36
N LEU A 59 8.18 -5.33 -8.60
CA LEU A 59 7.84 -6.74 -8.46
C LEU A 59 6.44 -6.92 -7.83
N LEU A 60 6.13 -6.13 -6.81
CA LEU A 60 4.80 -6.11 -6.21
C LEU A 60 3.71 -5.74 -7.24
N CYS A 61 3.98 -4.75 -8.09
CA CYS A 61 3.07 -4.40 -9.18
C CYS A 61 2.83 -5.56 -10.14
N ILE A 62 3.87 -6.33 -10.48
CA ILE A 62 3.76 -7.51 -11.34
C ILE A 62 2.89 -8.59 -10.69
N LEU A 63 3.05 -8.81 -9.38
CA LEU A 63 2.22 -9.75 -8.62
C LEU A 63 0.75 -9.32 -8.65
N TRP A 64 0.45 -8.07 -8.30
CA TRP A 64 -0.92 -7.56 -8.27
C TRP A 64 -1.59 -7.52 -9.64
N LYS A 65 -0.85 -7.29 -10.73
CA LYS A 65 -1.40 -7.34 -12.10
C LYS A 65 -1.87 -8.73 -12.54
N ARG A 66 -1.36 -9.80 -11.92
CA ARG A 66 -1.77 -11.17 -12.27
C ARG A 66 -3.17 -11.49 -11.75
N ASP A 67 -3.60 -10.79 -10.72
CA ASP A 67 -4.88 -11.03 -10.09
C ASP A 67 -6.00 -10.21 -10.71
N LEU A 68 -7.18 -10.82 -10.77
CA LEU A 68 -8.42 -10.12 -11.12
C LEU A 68 -9.15 -9.76 -9.83
N ILE A 69 -9.45 -8.47 -9.65
CA ILE A 69 -10.34 -8.01 -8.58
C ILE A 69 -11.74 -7.91 -9.18
N PHE A 70 -12.71 -8.62 -8.62
CA PHE A 70 -14.08 -8.70 -9.15
C PHE A 70 -14.16 -9.03 -10.65
N ARG A 71 -13.29 -9.94 -11.12
CA ARG A 71 -13.17 -10.32 -12.55
C ARG A 71 -12.77 -9.16 -13.48
N LYS A 72 -12.24 -8.07 -12.92
CA LYS A 72 -11.69 -6.95 -13.66
C LYS A 72 -10.17 -6.95 -13.56
N PRO A 73 -9.47 -6.60 -14.65
CA PRO A 73 -8.02 -6.46 -14.63
C PRO A 73 -7.61 -5.33 -13.69
N VAL A 74 -6.49 -5.51 -13.01
CA VAL A 74 -5.95 -4.53 -12.07
C VAL A 74 -4.84 -3.74 -12.76
N THR A 75 -4.99 -2.42 -12.81
CA THR A 75 -3.92 -1.51 -13.23
C THR A 75 -3.07 -1.16 -12.03
N VAL A 76 -1.77 -1.42 -12.12
CA VAL A 76 -0.82 -1.15 -11.02
C VAL A 76 0.41 -0.44 -11.55
N GLN A 77 0.85 0.57 -10.82
CA GLN A 77 2.06 1.34 -11.12
C GLN A 77 2.78 1.69 -9.82
N TYR A 78 4.09 1.50 -9.82
CA TYR A 78 4.96 2.04 -8.79
C TYR A 78 5.30 3.50 -9.12
N THR A 79 5.16 4.38 -8.14
CA THR A 79 5.49 5.81 -8.23
C THR A 79 6.49 6.19 -7.14
N ASP A 80 7.50 6.99 -7.51
CA ASP A 80 8.49 7.55 -6.58
C ASP A 80 8.08 8.92 -6.04
N GLN A 81 6.83 9.34 -6.26
CA GLN A 81 6.38 10.67 -5.89
C GLN A 81 6.38 10.83 -4.36
N LYS A 82 7.05 11.88 -3.87
CA LYS A 82 7.00 12.32 -2.47
C LYS A 82 5.59 12.77 -2.04
N ARG A 83 4.73 13.10 -3.00
CA ARG A 83 3.32 13.47 -2.78
C ARG A 83 2.42 12.37 -3.34
N SER A 84 1.40 12.02 -2.59
CA SER A 84 0.38 11.08 -3.06
C SER A 84 -0.40 11.73 -4.20
N PRO A 85 -0.71 11.01 -5.29
CA PRO A 85 -1.63 11.51 -6.30
C PRO A 85 -3.05 11.70 -5.76
N PHE A 86 -3.32 11.27 -4.53
CA PHE A 86 -4.59 11.44 -3.82
C PHE A 86 -4.57 12.57 -2.80
N ASP A 87 -3.45 13.28 -2.60
CA ASP A 87 -3.37 14.39 -1.62
C ASP A 87 -4.38 15.50 -1.95
N ASP A 88 -4.66 15.73 -3.23
CA ASP A 88 -5.60 16.74 -3.70
C ASP A 88 -7.04 16.21 -3.86
N ILE A 89 -7.27 14.92 -3.59
CA ILE A 89 -8.58 14.28 -3.80
C ILE A 89 -9.36 14.31 -2.48
N ILE A 90 -10.45 15.09 -2.47
CA ILE A 90 -11.44 15.06 -1.39
C ILE A 90 -12.43 13.93 -1.69
N PHE A 91 -12.35 12.85 -0.91
CA PHE A 91 -13.33 11.77 -1.01
C PHE A 91 -14.64 12.21 -0.34
N PRO A 92 -15.80 12.10 -0.99
CA PRO A 92 -17.07 12.44 -0.35
C PRO A 92 -17.27 11.58 0.90
N GLY A 93 -17.33 12.21 2.07
CA GLY A 93 -17.42 11.55 3.38
C GLY A 93 -16.12 11.49 4.19
N SER A 94 -14.97 11.94 3.65
CA SER A 94 -13.77 12.14 4.48
C SER A 94 -13.97 13.35 5.38
N VAL A 95 -14.34 13.13 6.65
CA VAL A 95 -14.26 14.16 7.69
C VAL A 95 -12.79 14.51 7.82
N LYS A 96 -12.44 15.76 7.51
CA LYS A 96 -11.14 16.30 7.93
C LYS A 96 -11.16 16.28 9.44
N GLU A 97 -10.32 15.44 10.04
CA GLU A 97 -10.02 15.55 11.46
C GLU A 97 -9.45 16.96 11.65
N SER A 98 -10.29 17.86 12.15
CA SER A 98 -9.88 19.19 12.52
C SER A 98 -8.98 19.03 13.74
N ASP A 99 -7.72 19.45 13.62
CA ASP A 99 -6.82 19.67 14.75
C ASP A 99 -7.45 20.71 15.69
N ASN A 100 -8.36 20.25 16.54
CA ASN A 100 -8.87 21.02 17.66
C ASN A 100 -8.04 20.63 18.88
N GLU A 101 -6.75 20.95 18.86
CA GLU A 101 -6.06 21.25 20.11
C GLU A 101 -6.46 22.67 20.48
N SER A 102 -7.69 22.78 20.99
CA SER A 102 -8.17 23.99 21.64
C SER A 102 -7.30 24.20 22.88
N ASP A 103 -6.55 25.30 22.86
CA ASP A 103 -5.97 25.95 24.04
C ASP A 103 -6.90 25.78 25.26
N ILE A 104 -6.44 25.00 26.23
CA ILE A 104 -7.03 24.98 27.57
C ILE A 104 -6.26 26.04 28.37
N PRO A 105 -6.96 27.03 28.96
CA PRO A 105 -6.37 28.24 29.55
C PRO A 105 -5.51 27.99 30.79
#